data_AF-A0A3N5FRN8-F1
#
_entry.id   AF-A0A3N5FRN8-F1
#
_cell.length_a   1.000
_cell.length_b   1.000
_cell.length_c   1.000
_cell.angle_alpha   90.00
_cell.angle_beta   90.00
_cell.angle_gamma   90.00
#
_symmetry.space_group_name_H-M   'P 1'
#
loop_
_entity.id
_entity.type
_entity.pdbx_description
1 polymer ?
#
loop_
_entity_poly.entity_id
_entity_poly.type
_entity_poly.pdbx_seq_one_letter_code
_entity_poly.pdbx_strand_id
1 'polypeptide(L)'
;MITQSVFVPGVYGHELLAIGPAVAPYLQRSLRDTRRAPVFGGEEERTSRIQEDRVCDYAWIFLATMFDRPLAYNPDPRLRDPQIQAMDVWLDRKPGNR
;
A
#
# COMPACT_ATOMS: atom_id res chain seq x y z
N MET A 1 19.58 4.20 10.76
CA MET A 1 19.47 2.78 10.40
C MET A 1 18.14 2.63 9.69
N ILE A 2 18.12 2.51 8.37
CA ILE A 2 16.89 2.40 7.58
C ILE A 2 16.58 0.90 7.52
N THR A 3 15.62 0.43 8.29
CA THR A 3 15.10 -0.93 8.20
C THR A 3 14.38 -1.08 6.86
N GLN A 4 14.98 -1.82 5.95
CA GLN A 4 14.29 -2.37 4.79
C GLN A 4 13.32 -3.44 5.29
N SER A 5 12.13 -3.02 5.71
CA SER A 5 11.04 -3.95 6.00
C SER A 5 10.61 -4.56 4.67
N VAL A 6 10.99 -5.83 4.46
CA VAL A 6 10.52 -6.63 3.33
C VAL A 6 9.03 -6.90 3.58
N PHE A 7 8.17 -6.14 2.93
CA PHE A 7 6.75 -6.44 2.87
C PHE A 7 6.57 -7.67 2.00
N VAL A 8 6.14 -8.78 2.60
CA VAL A 8 5.72 -9.98 1.87
C VAL A 8 4.21 -9.92 1.76
N PRO A 9 3.64 -9.69 0.56
CA PRO A 9 2.20 -9.75 0.41
C PRO A 9 1.72 -11.17 0.68
N GLY A 10 0.68 -11.34 1.50
CA GLY A 10 -0.01 -12.63 1.61
C GLY A 10 -0.55 -13.13 0.26
N VAL A 11 -1.16 -14.33 0.24
CA VAL A 11 -1.60 -15.05 -0.99
C VAL A 11 -2.33 -14.15 -2.00
N TYR A 12 -3.25 -13.28 -1.55
CA TYR A 12 -3.98 -12.35 -2.43
C TYR A 12 -3.16 -11.18 -2.98
N GLY A 13 -2.10 -10.79 -2.27
CA GLY A 13 -1.19 -9.74 -2.74
C GLY A 13 -0.34 -10.20 -3.91
N HIS A 14 0.02 -11.49 -3.97
CA HIS A 14 0.71 -12.07 -5.12
C HIS A 14 -0.15 -12.05 -6.39
N GLU A 15 -1.44 -12.39 -6.27
CA GLU A 15 -2.38 -12.36 -7.41
C GLU A 15 -2.58 -10.92 -7.93
N LEU A 16 -2.74 -9.95 -7.02
CA LEU A 16 -2.83 -8.53 -7.39
C LEU A 16 -1.58 -8.06 -8.15
N LEU A 17 -0.39 -8.42 -7.67
CA LEU A 17 0.87 -8.08 -8.33
C LEU A 17 1.01 -8.76 -9.70
N ALA A 18 0.48 -9.97 -9.88
CA ALA A 18 0.49 -10.67 -11.16
C ALA A 18 -0.40 -9.99 -12.22
N ILE A 19 -1.53 -9.39 -11.82
CA ILE A 19 -2.37 -8.59 -12.74
C ILE A 19 -1.67 -7.27 -13.10
N GLY A 20 -0.89 -6.71 -12.16
CA GLY A 20 -0.02 -5.57 -12.39
C GLY A 20 -0.79 -4.26 -12.64
N PRO A 21 -0.30 -3.36 -13.51
CA PRO A 21 -0.85 -2.01 -13.68
C PRO A 21 -2.36 -1.93 -13.97
N ALA A 22 -2.99 -2.98 -14.49
CA ALA A 22 -4.41 -2.98 -14.81
C ALA A 22 -5.32 -2.87 -13.58
N VAL A 23 -4.85 -3.26 -12.38
CA VAL A 23 -5.64 -3.09 -11.14
C VAL A 23 -5.47 -1.73 -10.48
N ALA A 24 -4.57 -0.87 -10.99
CA ALA A 24 -4.26 0.41 -10.38
C ALA A 24 -5.47 1.33 -10.13
N PRO A 25 -6.48 1.44 -11.03
CA PRO A 25 -7.65 2.27 -10.76
C PRO A 25 -8.48 1.79 -9.56
N TYR A 26 -8.50 0.49 -9.31
CA TYR A 26 -9.22 -0.09 -8.16
C TYR A 26 -8.45 0.16 -6.86
N LEU A 27 -7.13 -0.04 -6.87
CA LEU A 27 -6.27 0.23 -5.72
C LEU A 27 -6.17 1.72 -5.39
N GLN A 28 -6.22 2.60 -6.39
CA GLN A 28 -6.18 4.04 -6.16
C GLN A 28 -7.35 4.50 -5.28
N ARG A 29 -8.56 3.96 -5.50
CA ARG A 29 -9.73 4.27 -4.66
C ARG A 29 -9.48 3.91 -3.19
N SER A 30 -8.73 2.84 -2.94
CA SER A 30 -8.36 2.40 -1.60
C SER A 30 -7.32 3.30 -0.91
N LEU A 31 -6.62 4.20 -1.62
CA LEU A 31 -5.71 5.17 -0.99
C LEU A 31 -6.43 6.14 -0.05
N ARG A 32 -7.76 6.25 -0.14
CA ARG A 32 -8.60 7.11 0.71
C ARG A 32 -9.25 6.35 1.86
N ASP A 33 -9.06 5.03 1.93
CA ASP A 33 -9.66 4.18 2.95
C ASP A 33 -8.75 4.09 4.19
N THR A 34 -9.09 4.89 5.20
CA THR A 34 -8.35 4.96 6.47
C THR A 34 -8.81 3.93 7.49
N ARG A 35 -9.74 3.04 7.14
CA ARG A 35 -10.13 1.94 8.01
C ARG A 35 -8.92 1.04 8.23
N ARG A 36 -8.88 0.44 9.40
CA ARG A 36 -7.90 -0.58 9.74
C ARG A 36 -7.90 -1.70 8.70
N ALA A 37 -6.71 -2.13 8.29
CA ALA A 37 -6.58 -3.24 7.36
C ALA A 37 -7.15 -4.53 7.98
N PRO A 38 -8.03 -5.28 7.27
CA PRO A 38 -8.60 -6.52 7.78
C PRO A 38 -7.61 -7.68 7.62
N VAL A 39 -6.46 -7.58 8.31
CA VAL A 39 -5.43 -8.62 8.37
C VAL A 39 -5.79 -9.57 9.50
N PHE A 40 -5.86 -10.86 9.20
CA PHE A 40 -6.27 -11.89 10.15
C PHE A 40 -5.21 -12.98 10.25
N GLY A 41 -4.88 -13.37 11.49
CA GLY A 41 -4.03 -14.52 11.76
C GLY A 41 -2.57 -14.18 12.05
N GLY A 42 -2.00 -14.94 12.99
CA GLY A 42 -0.57 -15.07 13.22
C GLY A 42 0.16 -13.76 13.56
N GLU A 43 1.38 -13.65 13.03
CA GLU A 43 2.32 -12.56 13.29
C GLU A 43 2.01 -11.30 12.47
N GLU A 44 1.42 -11.45 11.28
CA GLU A 44 1.01 -10.34 10.42
C GLU A 44 -0.11 -9.52 11.07
N GLU A 45 -1.14 -10.16 11.61
CA GLU A 45 -2.19 -9.44 12.35
C GLU A 45 -1.58 -8.66 13.52
N ARG A 46 -0.68 -9.29 14.29
CA ARG A 46 -0.01 -8.64 15.42
C ARG A 46 0.78 -7.41 14.98
N THR A 47 1.56 -7.54 13.93
CA THR A 47 2.39 -6.47 13.37
C THR A 47 1.51 -5.33 12.86
N SER A 48 0.45 -5.65 12.12
CA SER A 48 -0.53 -4.69 11.65
C SER A 48 -1.24 -3.95 12.78
N ARG A 49 -1.51 -4.61 13.92
CA ARG A 49 -2.03 -3.93 15.12
C ARG A 49 -1.04 -2.89 15.66
N ILE A 50 0.25 -3.24 15.72
CA ILE A 50 1.30 -2.41 16.32
C ILE A 50 1.62 -1.21 15.41
N GLN A 51 1.64 -1.42 14.10
CA GLN A 51 1.97 -0.40 13.09
C GLN A 51 0.75 0.43 12.65
N GLU A 52 -0.43 0.11 13.22
CA GLU A 52 -1.71 0.74 12.91
C GLU A 52 -1.99 0.76 11.41
N ASP A 53 -1.77 -0.39 10.74
CA ASP A 53 -1.93 -0.44 9.29
C ASP A 53 -3.39 -0.26 8.87
N ARG A 54 -3.56 0.54 7.83
CA ARG A 54 -4.85 0.87 7.22
C ARG A 54 -4.92 0.30 5.81
N VAL A 55 -6.14 0.23 5.27
CA VAL A 55 -6.36 -0.20 3.88
C VAL A 55 -5.54 0.64 2.89
N CYS A 56 -5.45 1.96 3.11
CA CYS A 56 -4.64 2.84 2.27
C CYS A 56 -3.13 2.54 2.31
N ASP A 57 -2.60 2.04 3.43
CA ASP A 57 -1.18 1.70 3.56
C ASP A 57 -0.83 0.49 2.66
N TYR A 58 -1.68 -0.54 2.65
CA TYR A 58 -1.54 -1.70 1.76
C TYR A 58 -1.71 -1.31 0.28
N ALA A 59 -2.74 -0.52 -0.04
CA ALA A 59 -2.96 -0.04 -1.40
C ALA A 59 -1.73 0.74 -1.93
N TRP A 60 -1.16 1.60 -1.10
CA TRP A 60 0.06 2.33 -1.42
C TRP A 60 1.25 1.41 -1.66
N ILE A 61 1.47 0.40 -0.81
CA ILE A 61 2.54 -0.57 -1.00
C ILE A 61 2.39 -1.29 -2.34
N PHE A 62 1.20 -1.83 -2.64
CA PHE A 62 0.96 -2.53 -3.90
C PHE A 62 1.19 -1.64 -5.12
N LEU A 63 0.66 -0.42 -5.11
CA LEU A 63 0.84 0.54 -6.19
C LEU A 63 2.31 0.93 -6.36
N ALA A 64 3.04 1.12 -5.25
CA ALA A 64 4.47 1.42 -5.30
C ALA A 64 5.27 0.26 -5.91
N THR A 65 4.99 -0.97 -5.49
CA THR A 65 5.61 -2.17 -6.06
C THR A 65 5.29 -2.34 -7.55
N MET A 66 4.03 -2.19 -7.96
CA MET A 66 3.60 -2.35 -9.37
C MET A 66 4.25 -1.33 -10.31
N PHE A 67 4.57 -0.14 -9.81
CA PHE A 67 5.12 0.95 -10.60
C PHE A 67 6.60 1.23 -10.31
N ASP A 68 7.28 0.32 -9.61
CA ASP A 68 8.69 0.44 -9.21
C ASP A 68 9.02 1.81 -8.58
N ARG A 69 8.15 2.23 -7.66
CA ARG A 69 8.27 3.50 -6.95
C ARG A 69 9.00 3.28 -5.62
N PRO A 70 9.88 4.21 -5.21
CA PRO A 70 10.51 4.13 -3.89
C PRO A 70 9.47 4.06 -2.77
N LEU A 71 9.70 3.16 -1.81
CA LEU A 71 8.86 2.96 -0.65
C LEU A 71 9.69 3.04 0.63
N ALA A 72 9.31 3.96 1.52
CA ALA A 72 9.90 4.09 2.85
C ALA A 72 8.80 3.86 3.90
N TYR A 73 8.59 2.60 4.27
CA TYR A 73 7.58 2.24 5.25
C TYR A 73 7.96 2.77 6.63
N ASN A 74 7.08 3.56 7.23
CA ASN A 74 7.25 4.06 8.59
C ASN A 74 6.13 3.50 9.48
N PRO A 75 6.42 2.99 10.69
CA PRO A 75 5.39 2.53 11.62
C PRO A 75 4.37 3.60 12.02
N ASP A 76 4.74 4.89 12.01
CA ASP A 76 3.80 5.99 12.29
C ASP A 76 2.95 6.29 11.04
N PRO A 77 1.61 6.12 11.09
CA PRO A 77 0.71 6.42 9.98
C PRO A 77 0.86 7.85 9.43
N ARG A 78 1.14 8.82 10.30
CA ARG A 78 1.27 10.24 9.92
C ARG A 78 2.47 10.50 9.00
N LEU A 79 3.49 9.64 9.09
CA LEU A 79 4.68 9.71 8.24
C LEU A 79 4.49 8.96 6.91
N ARG A 80 3.45 8.12 6.81
CA ARG A 80 3.03 7.46 5.56
C ARG A 80 2.09 8.35 4.74
N ASP A 81 1.20 9.09 5.40
CA ASP A 81 0.15 9.90 4.74
C ASP A 81 0.66 10.80 3.59
N PRO A 82 1.79 11.55 3.71
CA PRO A 82 2.29 12.36 2.60
C PRO A 82 2.72 11.52 1.39
N GLN A 83 3.24 10.30 1.61
CA GLN A 83 3.67 9.40 0.54
C GLN A 83 2.46 8.78 -0.17
N ILE A 84 1.43 8.43 0.58
CA ILE A 84 0.14 7.94 0.07
C ILE A 84 -0.52 9.03 -0.79
N GLN A 85 -0.56 10.26 -0.29
CA GLN A 85 -1.11 11.40 -1.04
C GLN A 85 -0.31 11.69 -2.31
N ALA A 86 1.02 11.59 -2.25
CA ALA A 86 1.88 11.77 -3.42
C ALA A 86 1.64 10.69 -4.48
N MET A 87 1.34 9.45 -4.07
CA MET A 87 0.96 8.36 -4.98
C MET A 87 -0.37 8.66 -5.67
N ASP A 88 -1.39 9.10 -4.92
CA ASP A 88 -2.71 9.43 -5.48
C ASP A 88 -2.61 10.53 -6.55
N VAL A 89 -1.89 11.62 -6.22
CA VAL A 89 -1.67 12.74 -7.15
C VAL A 89 -0.87 12.31 -8.39
N TRP A 90 0.08 11.40 -8.24
CA TRP A 90 0.86 10.90 -9.38
C TRP A 90 0.01 10.03 -10.31
N LEU A 91 -0.86 9.17 -9.75
CA LEU A 91 -1.79 8.33 -10.52
C LEU A 91 -2.82 9.16 -11.29
N ASP A 92 -3.33 10.25 -10.71
CA ASP A 92 -4.26 11.17 -11.39
C ASP A 92 -3.65 11.85 -12.63
N ARG A 93 -2.33 12.00 -12.64
CA ARG A 93 -1.57 12.62 -13.73
C ARG A 93 -1.16 11.61 -14.80
N LYS A 94 -1.39 10.32 -14.58
CA LYS A 94 -0.97 9.26 -15.51
C LYS A 94 -1.97 9.16 -16.67
N PRO A 95 -1.52 9.23 -17.93
CA PRO A 95 -2.40 9.01 -19.08
C PRO A 95 -2.91 7.55 -19.05
N GLY A 96 -4.23 7.38 -19.09
CA GLY A 96 -4.91 6.07 -19.04
C GLY A 96 -5.71 5.78 -17.76
N ASN A 97 -5.77 6.73 -16.81
CA ASN A 97 -6.49 6.58 -15.54
C ASN A 97 -7.78 7.42 -15.45
N ARG A 98 -8.25 7.95 -16.59
CA ARG A 98 -9.54 8.67 -16.76
C ARG A 98 -10.50 7.86 -17.62
#